data_AF-A0A228JSZ3-F1
#
_entry.id   AF-A0A228JSZ3-F1
#
_cell.length_a   1.000
_cell.length_b   1.000
_cell.length_c   1.000
_cell.angle_alpha   90.00
_cell.angle_beta   90.00
_cell.angle_gamma   90.00
#
_symmetry.space_group_name_H-M   'P 1'
#
loop_
_entity.id
_entity.type
_entity.pdbx_description
1 polymer ?
#
loop_
_entity_poly.entity_id
_entity_poly.type
_entity_poly.pdbx_seq_one_letter_code
_entity_poly.pdbx_strand_id
1 'polypeptide(L)'
;MKRQLLCALACGWVALPALAAADLDAVLLHESRTVSADGVTRTTMYRERMVRRDAHVWVERVLPVAAAGGHGDDHDHDHDAGGRTGVQPAAAHAAQAGHKHFNFQAAARHVTYDGKTARIEYVDAANRTVVSVPPAEYETTGFDGSWDNAYYVTPPSQLKRLAVAKRGDAPGTRWYEQAVDTPGARGVNRILWSEKLQAPLSVEFRSADGRVVRKLTLTPAPAARRETLPWQTLASYTRKEYADYLD
;
A
#
# COMPACT_ATOMS: atom_id res chain seq x y z
N MET A 1 12.92 -61.13 41.92
CA MET A 1 13.73 -60.77 40.74
C MET A 1 12.95 -59.76 39.90
N LYS A 2 13.63 -58.72 39.40
CA LYS A 2 13.11 -57.39 39.03
C LYS A 2 12.06 -57.38 37.91
N ARG A 3 10.95 -56.65 38.12
CA ARG A 3 10.04 -56.12 37.06
C ARG A 3 10.60 -54.79 36.57
N GLN A 4 10.84 -54.65 35.27
CA GLN A 4 11.16 -53.36 34.63
C GLN A 4 9.89 -52.79 34.00
N LEU A 5 9.50 -51.58 34.43
CA LEU A 5 8.53 -50.74 33.73
C LEU A 5 9.25 -49.98 32.60
N LEU A 6 8.78 -50.10 31.36
CA LEU A 6 9.07 -49.13 30.31
C LEU A 6 8.08 -47.97 30.43
N CYS A 7 8.58 -46.78 30.74
CA CYS A 7 7.88 -45.51 30.51
C CYS A 7 8.13 -45.07 29.07
N ALA A 8 7.09 -45.10 28.23
CA ALA A 8 7.10 -44.43 26.94
C ALA A 8 6.67 -42.97 27.14
N LEU A 9 7.61 -42.01 27.02
CA LEU A 9 7.28 -40.60 26.88
C LEU A 9 6.87 -40.34 25.42
N ALA A 10 5.58 -40.10 25.20
CA ALA A 10 5.09 -39.53 23.95
C ALA A 10 5.33 -38.02 23.96
N CYS A 11 6.33 -37.55 23.23
CA CYS A 11 6.50 -36.12 22.93
C CYS A 11 5.43 -35.70 21.90
N GLY A 12 4.32 -35.13 22.38
CA GLY A 12 3.37 -34.43 21.52
C GLY A 12 3.99 -33.13 21.01
N TRP A 13 4.11 -32.99 19.69
CA TRP A 13 4.39 -31.70 19.05
C TRP A 13 3.19 -30.79 19.24
N VAL A 14 3.27 -29.87 20.19
CA VAL A 14 2.36 -28.72 20.25
C VAL A 14 2.76 -27.79 19.12
N ALA A 15 1.96 -27.75 18.06
CA ALA A 15 2.08 -26.72 17.04
C ALA A 15 1.76 -25.37 17.69
N LEU A 16 2.79 -24.55 17.92
CA LEU A 16 2.58 -23.16 18.34
C LEU A 16 1.82 -22.44 17.23
N PRO A 17 0.74 -21.70 17.55
CA PRO A 17 0.06 -20.89 16.56
C PRO A 17 1.06 -19.90 15.97
N ALA A 18 1.02 -19.73 14.64
CA ALA A 18 1.80 -18.70 13.97
C ALA A 18 1.46 -17.36 14.63
N LEU A 19 2.44 -16.74 15.31
CA LEU A 19 2.22 -15.46 15.96
C LEU A 19 1.79 -14.46 14.88
N ALA A 20 0.58 -13.91 15.00
CA ALA A 20 0.15 -12.79 14.17
C ALA A 20 1.16 -11.64 14.33
N ALA A 21 1.40 -10.89 13.26
CA ALA A 21 2.31 -9.75 13.34
C ALA A 21 1.82 -8.76 14.41
N ALA A 22 2.76 -8.09 15.07
CA ALA A 22 2.40 -7.07 16.04
C ALA A 22 1.66 -5.89 15.38
N ASP A 23 0.89 -5.15 16.17
CA ASP A 23 0.38 -3.84 15.77
C ASP A 23 1.50 -2.96 15.21
N LEU A 24 1.22 -2.25 14.11
CA LEU A 24 2.20 -1.40 13.44
C LEU A 24 1.57 -0.09 12.99
N ASP A 25 2.18 1.01 13.40
CA ASP A 25 2.01 2.32 12.76
C ASP A 25 3.30 2.66 12.04
N ALA A 26 3.21 3.11 10.79
CA ALA A 26 4.38 3.39 9.98
C ALA A 26 4.13 4.50 8.97
N VAL A 27 5.23 5.12 8.54
CA VAL A 27 5.28 5.94 7.33
C VAL A 27 6.02 5.15 6.25
N LEU A 28 5.38 5.01 5.10
CA LEU A 28 5.95 4.43 3.90
C LEU A 28 6.41 5.54 2.98
N LEU A 29 7.65 5.49 2.54
CA LEU A 29 8.18 6.35 1.50
C LEU A 29 8.39 5.51 0.24
N HIS A 30 7.67 5.86 -0.81
CA HIS A 30 7.78 5.24 -2.12
C HIS A 30 8.63 6.15 -3.00
N GLU A 31 9.65 5.58 -3.61
CA GLU A 31 10.55 6.25 -4.54
C GLU A 31 10.66 5.41 -5.81
N SER A 32 10.51 6.03 -6.96
CA SER A 32 10.82 5.41 -8.24
C SER A 32 11.62 6.37 -9.12
N ARG A 33 12.58 5.81 -9.84
CA ARG A 33 13.35 6.51 -10.87
C ARG A 33 13.36 5.63 -12.12
N THR A 34 12.94 6.20 -13.24
CA THR A 34 12.95 5.55 -14.54
C THR A 34 13.65 6.43 -15.55
N VAL A 35 14.51 5.83 -16.39
CA VAL A 35 15.12 6.49 -17.56
C VAL A 35 14.48 5.93 -18.83
N SER A 36 13.77 6.76 -19.60
CA SER A 36 13.14 6.39 -20.88
C SER A 36 14.14 6.45 -22.04
N ALA A 37 13.80 5.80 -23.16
CA ALA A 37 14.72 5.56 -24.28
C ALA A 37 15.28 6.84 -24.91
N ASP A 38 14.52 7.93 -24.83
CA ASP A 38 14.88 9.29 -25.22
C ASP A 38 15.83 10.02 -24.24
N GLY A 39 16.25 9.36 -23.16
CA GLY A 39 17.15 9.90 -22.15
C GLY A 39 16.46 10.66 -21.02
N VAL A 40 15.12 10.75 -21.01
CA VAL A 40 14.39 11.45 -19.95
C VAL A 40 14.42 10.65 -18.65
N THR A 41 14.80 11.30 -17.55
CA THR A 41 14.70 10.74 -16.20
C THR A 41 13.42 11.24 -15.53
N ARG A 42 12.54 10.31 -15.14
CA ARG A 42 11.39 10.59 -14.29
C ARG A 42 11.64 10.05 -12.89
N THR A 43 11.49 10.91 -11.89
CA THR A 43 11.50 10.52 -10.48
C THR A 43 10.12 10.77 -9.90
N THR A 44 9.58 9.79 -9.18
CA THR A 44 8.32 9.91 -8.44
C THR A 44 8.56 9.57 -6.99
N MET A 45 8.01 10.40 -6.11
CA MET A 45 8.10 10.21 -4.67
C MET A 45 6.76 10.52 -4.02
N TYR A 46 6.33 9.67 -3.11
CA TYR A 46 5.18 9.95 -2.26
C TYR A 46 5.28 9.22 -0.93
N ARG A 47 4.51 9.69 0.05
CA ARG A 47 4.44 9.08 1.37
C ARG A 47 3.04 8.57 1.66
N GLU A 48 2.98 7.47 2.40
CA GLU A 48 1.75 6.94 2.95
C GLU A 48 1.91 6.74 4.46
N ARG A 49 0.81 6.81 5.19
CA ARG A 49 0.73 6.35 6.58
C ARG A 49 -0.01 5.03 6.59
N MET A 50 0.56 4.04 7.28
CA MET A 50 -0.06 2.75 7.50
C MET A 50 -0.38 2.55 8.97
N VAL A 51 -1.55 1.97 9.23
CA VAL A 51 -1.97 1.46 10.53
C VAL A 51 -2.43 0.02 10.33
N ARG A 52 -1.78 -0.91 11.01
CA ARG A 52 -2.12 -2.33 11.02
C ARG A 52 -2.53 -2.73 12.43
N ARG A 53 -3.75 -3.27 12.58
CA ARG A 53 -4.30 -3.78 13.84
C ARG A 53 -5.16 -5.00 13.54
N ASP A 54 -4.89 -6.12 14.19
CA ASP A 54 -5.70 -7.34 14.08
C ASP A 54 -6.06 -7.68 12.62
N ALA A 55 -7.36 -7.61 12.28
CA ALA A 55 -7.95 -7.90 10.97
C ALA A 55 -8.11 -6.65 10.07
N HIS A 56 -7.42 -5.55 10.39
CA HIS A 56 -7.51 -4.29 9.66
C HIS A 56 -6.14 -3.76 9.24
N VAL A 57 -6.09 -3.26 8.00
CA VAL A 57 -4.98 -2.46 7.48
C VAL A 57 -5.55 -1.18 6.89
N TRP A 58 -5.07 -0.05 7.36
CA TRP A 58 -5.36 1.27 6.81
C TRP A 58 -4.11 1.82 6.17
N VAL A 59 -4.20 2.34 4.94
CA VAL A 59 -3.12 3.06 4.27
C VAL A 59 -3.66 4.34 3.64
N GLU A 60 -3.11 5.49 4.01
CA GLU A 60 -3.55 6.79 3.50
C GLU A 60 -2.39 7.59 2.91
N ARG A 61 -2.65 8.33 1.82
CA ARG A 61 -1.67 9.24 1.22
C ARG A 61 -1.37 10.39 2.17
N VAL A 62 -0.10 10.67 2.42
CA VAL A 62 0.32 11.90 3.10
C VAL A 62 0.44 13.00 2.06
N LEU A 63 -0.61 13.81 1.93
CA LEU A 63 -0.64 14.94 1.01
C LEU A 63 0.12 16.14 1.59
N PRO A 64 0.88 16.88 0.78
CA PRO A 64 1.42 18.19 1.18
C PRO A 64 0.29 19.14 1.57
N VAL A 65 0.52 20.02 2.54
CA VAL A 65 -0.48 20.99 3.03
C VAL A 65 -1.09 21.83 1.90
N ALA A 66 -0.30 22.21 0.88
CA ALA A 66 -0.78 22.95 -0.29
C ALA A 66 -1.72 22.13 -1.20
N ALA A 67 -1.60 20.80 -1.22
CA ALA A 67 -2.49 19.91 -1.96
C ALA A 67 -3.74 19.50 -1.15
N ALA A 68 -3.73 19.71 0.17
CA ALA A 68 -4.87 19.43 1.04
C ALA A 68 -5.99 20.48 0.97
N GLY A 69 -5.71 21.68 0.43
CA GLY A 69 -6.67 22.78 0.25
C GLY A 69 -7.13 23.00 -1.19
N GLY A 70 -6.77 22.12 -2.13
CA GLY A 70 -7.02 22.27 -3.56
C GLY A 70 -8.28 21.57 -4.06
N HIS A 71 -9.42 21.81 -3.42
CA HIS A 71 -10.73 21.56 -4.03
C HIS A 71 -11.50 22.86 -3.94
N GLY A 72 -11.25 23.73 -4.91
CA GLY A 72 -12.06 24.91 -5.13
C GLY A 72 -13.48 24.48 -5.47
N ASP A 73 -14.43 25.13 -4.81
CA ASP A 73 -15.77 25.34 -5.31
C ASP A 73 -15.71 25.70 -6.81
N ASP A 74 -16.10 24.78 -7.68
CA ASP A 74 -16.58 25.17 -9.00
C ASP A 74 -18.02 25.65 -8.79
N HIS A 75 -18.14 26.92 -8.41
CA HIS A 75 -19.38 27.66 -8.54
C HIS A 75 -19.72 27.75 -10.03
N ASP A 76 -20.88 27.21 -10.41
CA ASP A 76 -21.54 27.40 -11.69
C ASP A 76 -21.47 28.88 -12.12
N HIS A 77 -20.80 29.15 -13.23
CA HIS A 77 -21.00 30.37 -13.99
C HIS A 77 -21.56 30.01 -15.36
N ASP A 78 -22.90 30.03 -15.40
CA ASP A 78 -23.69 30.15 -16.60
C ASP A 78 -23.33 31.46 -17.33
N HIS A 79 -22.78 31.38 -18.55
CA HIS A 79 -22.75 32.51 -19.47
C HIS A 79 -22.85 32.08 -20.94
N ASP A 80 -24.00 32.46 -21.49
CA ASP A 80 -24.38 32.50 -22.89
C ASP A 80 -23.41 33.31 -23.79
N ALA A 81 -23.32 32.83 -25.02
CA ALA A 81 -22.99 33.46 -26.31
C ALA A 81 -22.13 34.75 -26.41
N GLY A 82 -21.03 34.64 -27.18
CA GLY A 82 -20.69 35.62 -28.23
C GLY A 82 -19.26 36.17 -28.25
N GLY A 83 -18.58 36.07 -29.40
CA GLY A 83 -17.49 36.98 -29.76
C GLY A 83 -16.16 36.32 -30.17
N ARG A 84 -15.65 36.70 -31.34
CA ARG A 84 -14.47 36.12 -32.02
C ARG A 84 -13.14 36.76 -31.60
N THR A 85 -12.05 36.02 -31.90
CA THR A 85 -10.65 36.39 -32.17
C THR A 85 -9.72 36.83 -31.02
N GLY A 86 -8.61 36.09 -30.87
CA GLY A 86 -7.37 36.60 -30.27
C GLY A 86 -6.48 35.53 -29.61
N VAL A 87 -5.41 35.13 -30.32
CA VAL A 87 -4.11 34.62 -29.82
C VAL A 87 -4.14 33.57 -28.69
N GLN A 88 -3.81 32.32 -29.01
CA GLN A 88 -3.56 31.24 -28.03
C GLN A 88 -2.22 31.42 -27.30
N PRO A 89 -2.20 31.65 -25.98
CA PRO A 89 -1.13 31.14 -25.12
C PRO A 89 -1.38 29.66 -24.85
N ALA A 90 -0.37 28.81 -25.04
CA ALA A 90 -0.43 27.38 -24.71
C ALA A 90 -0.41 27.22 -23.17
N ALA A 91 -1.59 27.35 -22.56
CA ALA A 91 -1.88 26.95 -21.19
C ALA A 91 -3.24 26.24 -21.15
N ALA A 92 -3.32 25.20 -20.31
CA ALA A 92 -4.53 24.53 -19.85
C ALA A 92 -5.37 23.77 -20.89
N HIS A 93 -5.06 22.47 -21.05
CA HIS A 93 -6.10 21.48 -21.33
C HIS A 93 -6.84 21.17 -20.03
N ALA A 94 -7.79 22.03 -19.68
CA ALA A 94 -8.81 21.74 -18.68
C ALA A 94 -10.14 22.31 -19.20
N ALA A 95 -10.91 21.45 -19.87
CA ALA A 95 -12.37 21.52 -19.98
C ALA A 95 -12.85 20.35 -20.86
N GLN A 96 -12.66 19.11 -20.40
CA GLN A 96 -13.71 18.11 -20.64
C GLN A 96 -14.70 18.27 -19.49
N ALA A 97 -15.95 18.61 -19.81
CA ALA A 97 -17.08 18.35 -18.93
C ALA A 97 -17.11 16.83 -18.67
N GLY A 98 -16.40 16.42 -17.63
CA GLY A 98 -16.09 15.03 -17.34
C GLY A 98 -16.78 14.63 -16.06
N HIS A 99 -17.41 13.46 -16.08
CA HIS A 99 -17.95 12.80 -14.90
C HIS A 99 -16.91 12.83 -13.76
N LYS A 100 -17.36 13.11 -12.53
CA LYS A 100 -16.47 13.18 -11.36
C LYS A 100 -15.94 11.78 -11.04
N HIS A 101 -14.84 11.37 -11.67
CA HIS A 101 -14.18 10.10 -11.40
C HIS A 101 -13.60 10.10 -9.97
N PHE A 102 -13.87 9.03 -9.22
CA PHE A 102 -13.30 8.84 -7.89
C PHE A 102 -11.79 8.57 -7.99
N ASN A 103 -10.98 9.30 -7.22
CA ASN A 103 -9.53 9.11 -7.24
C ASN A 103 -9.08 8.03 -6.24
N PHE A 104 -9.16 6.76 -6.67
CA PHE A 104 -8.75 5.59 -5.86
C PHE A 104 -7.28 5.64 -5.41
N GLN A 105 -6.39 6.31 -6.17
CA GLN A 105 -4.97 6.38 -5.80
C GLN A 105 -4.67 7.36 -4.66
N ALA A 106 -5.49 8.40 -4.52
CA ALA A 106 -5.36 9.39 -3.46
C ALA A 106 -6.18 9.05 -2.20
N ALA A 107 -7.28 8.31 -2.37
CA ALA A 107 -8.13 7.87 -1.28
C ALA A 107 -7.39 6.95 -0.30
N ALA A 108 -7.81 6.97 0.96
CA ALA A 108 -7.29 6.02 1.95
C ALA A 108 -7.85 4.63 1.65
N ARG A 109 -7.03 3.60 1.81
CA ARG A 109 -7.40 2.19 1.63
C ARG A 109 -7.63 1.56 2.98
N HIS A 110 -8.78 0.91 3.16
CA HIS A 110 -9.09 0.09 4.32
C HIS A 110 -9.28 -1.35 3.88
N VAL A 111 -8.30 -2.19 4.19
CA VAL A 111 -8.38 -3.64 3.94
C VAL A 111 -8.81 -4.32 5.24
N THR A 112 -9.81 -5.20 5.14
CA THR A 112 -10.30 -6.01 6.25
C THR A 112 -10.21 -7.50 5.92
N TYR A 113 -10.06 -8.33 6.95
CA TYR A 113 -9.95 -9.78 6.78
C TYR A 113 -10.85 -10.53 7.77
N ASP A 114 -11.73 -11.39 7.27
CA ASP A 114 -12.65 -12.16 8.12
C ASP A 114 -12.10 -13.55 8.53
N GLY A 115 -10.81 -13.81 8.28
CA GLY A 115 -10.19 -15.11 8.48
C GLY A 115 -10.18 -15.98 7.23
N LYS A 116 -10.88 -15.58 6.16
CA LYS A 116 -10.89 -16.29 4.88
C LYS A 116 -10.68 -15.36 3.70
N THR A 117 -11.36 -14.22 3.67
CA THR A 117 -11.43 -13.32 2.53
C THR A 117 -11.01 -11.91 2.91
N ALA A 118 -10.15 -11.30 2.09
CA ALA A 118 -9.84 -9.89 2.19
C ALA A 118 -10.92 -9.06 1.49
N ARG A 119 -11.35 -7.96 2.11
CA ARG A 119 -12.20 -6.93 1.49
C ARG A 119 -11.48 -5.60 1.51
N ILE A 120 -11.72 -4.75 0.52
CA ILE A 120 -11.19 -3.39 0.48
C ILE A 120 -12.31 -2.36 0.36
N GLU A 121 -12.18 -1.29 1.12
CA GLU A 121 -12.92 -0.05 0.98
C GLU A 121 -11.93 1.10 0.71
N TYR A 122 -12.36 2.09 -0.09
CA TYR A 122 -11.63 3.33 -0.30
C TYR A 122 -12.37 4.48 0.39
N VAL A 123 -11.65 5.26 1.19
CA VAL A 123 -12.21 6.34 2.00
C VAL A 123 -11.73 7.68 1.48
N ASP A 124 -12.68 8.48 1.06
CA ASP A 124 -12.51 9.89 0.77
C ASP A 124 -12.97 10.70 1.97
N ALA A 125 -12.00 11.14 2.78
CA ALA A 125 -12.27 11.93 3.97
C ALA A 125 -12.81 13.33 3.65
N ALA A 126 -12.46 13.91 2.50
CA ALA A 126 -12.89 15.24 2.11
C ALA A 126 -14.37 15.26 1.72
N ASN A 127 -14.80 14.28 0.91
CA ASN A 127 -16.20 14.11 0.53
C ASN A 127 -16.99 13.20 1.49
N ARG A 128 -16.40 12.82 2.62
CA ARG A 128 -16.98 11.94 3.66
C ARG A 128 -17.68 10.72 3.06
N THR A 129 -17.00 10.05 2.14
CA THR A 129 -17.53 8.90 1.40
C THR A 129 -16.64 7.67 1.59
N VAL A 130 -17.26 6.52 1.76
CA VAL A 130 -16.63 5.19 1.75
C VAL A 130 -17.13 4.45 0.52
N VAL A 131 -16.21 3.97 -0.31
CA VAL A 131 -16.50 3.24 -1.55
C VAL A 131 -16.07 1.79 -1.37
N SER A 132 -17.01 0.86 -1.35
CA SER A 132 -16.70 -0.58 -1.40
C SER A 132 -16.40 -1.01 -2.83
N VAL A 133 -15.45 -1.93 -2.97
CA VAL A 133 -15.03 -2.47 -4.26
C VAL A 133 -15.31 -3.97 -4.27
N PRO A 134 -16.00 -4.51 -5.30
CA PRO A 134 -16.20 -5.95 -5.42
C PRO A 134 -14.90 -6.65 -5.88
N PRO A 135 -14.71 -7.95 -5.58
CA PRO A 135 -13.48 -8.68 -5.93
C PRO A 135 -13.08 -8.63 -7.41
N ALA A 136 -14.05 -8.55 -8.32
CA ALA A 136 -13.80 -8.43 -9.75
C ALA A 136 -13.05 -7.14 -10.14
N GLU A 137 -13.08 -6.12 -9.28
CA GLU A 137 -12.55 -4.77 -9.51
C GLU A 137 -11.35 -4.46 -8.60
N TYR A 138 -10.78 -5.46 -7.93
CA TYR A 138 -9.62 -5.24 -7.08
C TYR A 138 -8.43 -4.72 -7.89
N GLU A 139 -8.08 -5.39 -8.98
CA GLU A 139 -6.91 -5.03 -9.78
C GLU A 139 -7.07 -3.64 -10.44
N THR A 140 -8.28 -3.30 -10.88
CA THR A 140 -8.59 -2.01 -11.53
C THR A 140 -8.42 -0.83 -10.56
N THR A 141 -8.63 -1.06 -9.27
CA THR A 141 -8.42 -0.06 -8.22
C THR A 141 -7.03 -0.10 -7.58
N GLY A 142 -6.20 -1.10 -7.92
CA GLY A 142 -4.83 -1.24 -7.41
C GLY A 142 -4.70 -2.09 -6.14
N PHE A 143 -5.69 -2.93 -5.84
CA PHE A 143 -5.61 -3.97 -4.83
C PHE A 143 -5.44 -5.34 -5.49
N ASP A 144 -4.59 -6.20 -4.95
CA ASP A 144 -4.29 -7.52 -5.52
C ASP A 144 -5.13 -8.65 -4.90
N GLY A 145 -6.09 -8.31 -4.04
CA GLY A 145 -6.90 -9.28 -3.30
C GLY A 145 -6.18 -9.98 -2.15
N SER A 146 -4.90 -9.69 -1.92
CA SER A 146 -4.07 -10.42 -0.96
C SER A 146 -4.03 -9.74 0.41
N TRP A 147 -4.63 -10.39 1.40
CA TRP A 147 -4.48 -9.99 2.81
C TRP A 147 -3.02 -9.97 3.24
N ASP A 148 -2.24 -11.00 2.88
CA ASP A 148 -0.84 -11.09 3.29
C ASP A 148 0.00 -9.94 2.72
N ASN A 149 -0.25 -9.52 1.48
CA ASN A 149 0.47 -8.38 0.89
C ASN A 149 0.07 -7.07 1.59
N ALA A 150 -1.21 -6.87 1.88
CA ALA A 150 -1.66 -5.69 2.62
C ALA A 150 -1.10 -5.66 4.06
N TYR A 151 -1.12 -6.79 4.76
CA TYR A 151 -0.80 -6.88 6.18
C TYR A 151 0.70 -6.91 6.46
N TYR A 152 1.49 -7.59 5.64
CA TYR A 152 2.93 -7.69 5.85
C TYR A 152 3.74 -6.73 4.96
N VAL A 153 3.14 -6.12 3.93
CA VAL A 153 3.80 -5.39 2.83
C VAL A 153 4.69 -6.30 1.96
N THR A 154 5.44 -7.19 2.59
CA THR A 154 6.12 -8.34 1.99
C THR A 154 5.79 -9.57 2.84
N PRO A 155 5.00 -10.53 2.33
CA PRO A 155 4.63 -11.71 3.10
C PRO A 155 5.87 -12.52 3.55
N PRO A 156 5.90 -13.06 4.78
CA PRO A 156 6.96 -13.94 5.23
C PRO A 156 7.16 -15.17 4.33
N SER A 157 6.08 -15.65 3.69
CA SER A 157 6.13 -16.73 2.71
C SER A 157 6.97 -16.39 1.47
N GLN A 158 7.06 -15.11 1.10
CA GLN A 158 7.92 -14.63 0.03
C GLN A 158 9.39 -14.67 0.45
N LEU A 159 9.72 -14.28 1.68
CA LEU A 159 11.09 -14.26 2.19
C LEU A 159 11.74 -15.65 2.17
N LYS A 160 10.95 -16.71 2.39
CA LYS A 160 11.43 -18.10 2.32
C LYS A 160 12.00 -18.49 0.96
N ARG A 161 11.62 -17.78 -0.10
CA ARG A 161 12.09 -18.01 -1.48
C ARG A 161 13.30 -17.15 -1.85
N LEU A 162 13.72 -16.25 -0.97
CA LEU A 162 14.83 -15.33 -1.21
C LEU A 162 16.11 -15.87 -0.58
N ALA A 163 17.25 -15.54 -1.19
CA ALA A 163 18.54 -15.85 -0.59
C ALA A 163 18.81 -14.91 0.57
N VAL A 164 19.22 -15.45 1.72
CA VAL A 164 19.72 -14.63 2.83
C VAL A 164 21.07 -14.06 2.42
N ALA A 165 21.18 -12.74 2.36
CA ALA A 165 22.42 -12.08 1.97
C ALA A 165 23.29 -11.75 3.18
N LYS A 166 22.77 -11.00 4.13
CA LYS A 166 23.50 -10.59 5.35
C LYS A 166 22.57 -10.21 6.49
N ARG A 167 23.12 -10.09 7.70
CA ARG A 167 22.42 -9.42 8.81
C ARG A 167 22.26 -7.93 8.47
N GLY A 168 21.18 -7.32 8.92
CA GLY A 168 21.04 -5.87 8.91
C GLY A 168 21.76 -5.24 10.10
N ASP A 169 21.86 -3.91 10.08
CA ASP A 169 22.63 -3.16 11.08
C ASP A 169 21.91 -3.11 12.44
N ALA A 170 20.57 -3.19 12.43
CA ALA A 170 19.75 -3.23 13.64
C ALA A 170 19.50 -4.66 14.12
N PRO A 171 19.42 -4.90 15.45
CA PRO A 171 19.10 -6.23 15.99
C PRO A 171 17.79 -6.80 15.43
N GLY A 172 17.80 -8.09 15.09
CA GLY A 172 16.63 -8.77 14.54
C GLY A 172 16.27 -8.35 13.12
N THR A 173 17.19 -7.72 12.38
CA THR A 173 16.99 -7.39 10.97
C THR A 173 17.91 -8.19 10.04
N ARG A 174 17.44 -8.46 8.82
CA ARG A 174 18.17 -9.28 7.84
C ARG A 174 17.89 -8.83 6.41
N TRP A 175 18.94 -8.79 5.60
CA TRP A 175 18.84 -8.58 4.17
C TRP A 175 18.63 -9.90 3.43
N TYR A 176 17.64 -9.87 2.54
CA TYR A 176 17.33 -10.90 1.57
C TYR A 176 17.53 -10.36 0.16
N GLU A 177 17.97 -11.20 -0.76
CA GLU A 177 18.16 -10.84 -2.16
C GLU A 177 17.57 -11.89 -3.10
N GLN A 178 17.11 -11.45 -4.26
CA GLN A 178 16.65 -12.31 -5.33
C GLN A 178 17.00 -11.69 -6.67
N ALA A 179 17.65 -12.47 -7.54
CA ALA A 179 17.76 -12.14 -8.95
C ALA A 179 16.38 -12.28 -9.60
N VAL A 180 15.98 -11.26 -10.35
CA VAL A 180 14.78 -11.27 -11.17
C VAL A 180 15.24 -11.48 -12.61
N ASP A 181 14.79 -12.57 -13.23
CA ASP A 181 15.06 -12.87 -14.63
C ASP A 181 13.75 -13.29 -15.31
N THR A 182 12.84 -12.33 -15.45
CA THR A 182 11.60 -12.48 -16.22
C THR A 182 11.63 -11.57 -17.45
N PRO A 183 10.92 -11.92 -18.54
CA PRO A 183 10.79 -11.05 -19.69
C PRO A 183 10.26 -9.67 -19.28
N GLY A 184 10.96 -8.60 -19.66
CA GLY A 184 10.60 -7.22 -19.31
C GLY A 184 11.01 -6.75 -17.90
N ALA A 185 11.51 -7.65 -17.04
CA ALA A 185 12.01 -7.28 -15.71
C ALA A 185 13.23 -8.14 -15.35
N ARG A 186 14.42 -7.69 -15.78
CA ARG A 186 15.71 -8.24 -15.33
C ARG A 186 16.33 -7.34 -14.29
N GLY A 187 16.82 -7.88 -13.18
CA GLY A 187 17.41 -7.07 -12.12
C GLY A 187 17.60 -7.80 -10.80
N VAL A 188 17.67 -7.04 -9.73
CA VAL A 188 17.83 -7.54 -8.36
C VAL A 188 16.81 -6.91 -7.45
N ASN A 189 16.09 -7.75 -6.71
CA ASN A 189 15.28 -7.37 -5.56
C ASN A 189 16.08 -7.52 -4.28
N ARG A 190 15.98 -6.54 -3.38
CA ARG A 190 16.57 -6.60 -2.03
C ARG A 190 15.51 -6.23 -1.00
N ILE A 191 15.49 -6.96 0.11
CA ILE A 191 14.53 -6.74 1.19
C ILE A 191 15.26 -6.72 2.51
N LEU A 192 15.20 -5.61 3.23
CA LEU A 192 15.58 -5.54 4.64
C LEU A 192 14.37 -5.88 5.48
N TRP A 193 14.37 -7.04 6.11
CA TRP A 193 13.29 -7.53 6.95
C TRP A 193 13.55 -7.26 8.43
N SER A 194 12.51 -6.94 9.20
CA SER A 194 12.53 -6.92 10.67
C SER A 194 11.70 -8.07 11.23
N GLU A 195 12.34 -8.96 11.99
CA GLU A 195 11.65 -10.07 12.65
C GLU A 195 10.71 -9.58 13.76
N LYS A 196 11.09 -8.50 14.46
CA LYS A 196 10.28 -7.93 15.54
C LYS A 196 8.96 -7.36 15.02
N LEU A 197 9.01 -6.65 13.89
CA LEU A 197 7.84 -6.00 13.31
C LEU A 197 7.07 -6.92 12.37
N GLN A 198 7.67 -8.02 11.92
CA GLN A 198 7.16 -8.83 10.82
C GLN A 198 6.75 -7.92 9.63
N ALA A 199 7.71 -7.10 9.19
CA ALA A 199 7.53 -6.14 8.09
C ALA A 199 8.89 -5.81 7.45
N PRO A 200 8.92 -5.44 6.15
CA PRO A 200 10.12 -4.94 5.51
C PRO A 200 10.39 -3.52 6.00
N LEU A 201 11.63 -3.22 6.42
CA LEU A 201 12.10 -1.85 6.61
C LEU A 201 12.51 -1.20 5.28
N SER A 202 12.92 -2.03 4.31
CA SER A 202 13.16 -1.59 2.94
C SER A 202 12.87 -2.69 1.93
N VAL A 203 12.25 -2.32 0.81
CA VAL A 203 12.09 -3.17 -0.38
C VAL A 203 12.65 -2.39 -1.57
N GLU A 204 13.63 -2.96 -2.25
CA GLU A 204 14.35 -2.31 -3.34
C GLU A 204 14.32 -3.18 -4.58
N PHE A 205 14.12 -2.56 -5.73
CA PHE A 205 14.37 -3.17 -7.04
C PHE A 205 15.31 -2.28 -7.84
N ARG A 206 16.27 -2.91 -8.52
CA ARG A 206 17.11 -2.26 -9.53
C ARG A 206 17.14 -3.14 -10.77
N SER A 207 16.81 -2.57 -11.92
CA SER A 207 16.95 -3.26 -13.20
C SER A 207 18.43 -3.49 -13.54
N ALA A 208 18.72 -4.54 -14.30
CA ALA A 208 20.08 -4.94 -14.67
C ALA A 208 20.82 -3.84 -15.46
N ASP A 209 20.08 -3.06 -16.26
CA ASP A 209 20.59 -1.90 -17.01
C ASP A 209 20.64 -0.59 -16.18
N GLY A 210 20.21 -0.63 -14.91
CA GLY A 210 20.18 0.51 -14.01
C GLY A 210 19.16 1.59 -14.36
N ARG A 211 18.34 1.40 -15.40
CA ARG A 211 17.38 2.40 -15.88
C ARG A 211 16.16 2.53 -14.98
N VAL A 212 15.82 1.48 -14.22
CA VAL A 212 14.69 1.45 -13.29
C VAL A 212 15.22 1.18 -11.89
N VAL A 213 14.91 2.09 -10.97
CA VAL A 213 15.10 1.90 -9.54
C VAL A 213 13.76 2.13 -8.85
N ARG A 214 13.40 1.25 -7.94
CA ARG A 214 12.23 1.41 -7.06
C ARG A 214 12.67 1.12 -5.64
N LYS A 215 12.21 1.93 -4.70
CA LYS A 215 12.47 1.74 -3.29
C LYS A 215 11.22 2.06 -2.49
N LEU A 216 10.89 1.16 -1.58
CA LEU A 216 10.00 1.38 -0.48
C LEU A 216 10.85 1.44 0.78
N THR A 217 10.64 2.47 1.60
CA THR A 217 11.21 2.55 2.95
C THR A 217 10.06 2.63 3.95
N LEU A 218 10.04 1.71 4.92
CA LEU A 218 9.07 1.70 6.00
C LEU A 218 9.75 2.19 7.28
N THR A 219 9.26 3.30 7.81
CA THR A 219 9.72 3.85 9.08
C THR A 219 8.63 3.65 10.12
N PRO A 220 8.85 2.82 11.15
CA PRO A 220 7.90 2.66 12.25
C PRO A 220 7.69 4.02 12.92
N ALA A 221 6.42 4.41 13.06
CA ALA A 221 6.06 5.55 13.88
C ALA A 221 5.95 5.07 15.33
N PRO A 222 6.40 5.86 16.33
CA PRO A 222 6.08 5.57 17.71
C PRO A 222 4.56 5.43 17.80
N ALA A 223 4.09 4.28 18.29
CA ALA A 223 2.68 4.06 18.53
C ALA A 223 2.25 5.00 19.66
N ALA A 224 1.99 6.27 19.35
CA ALA A 224 0.87 6.95 19.98
C ALA A 224 -0.33 6.11 19.54
N ARG A 225 -0.62 5.05 20.32
CA ARG A 225 -1.75 4.17 20.11
C ARG A 225 -2.94 5.12 20.00
N ARG A 226 -3.35 5.42 18.76
CA ARG A 226 -4.42 6.38 18.53
C ARG A 226 -5.58 5.89 19.38
N GLU A 227 -6.10 6.73 20.28
CA GLU A 227 -7.24 6.34 21.12
C GLU A 227 -8.41 5.91 20.21
N THR A 228 -8.51 6.52 19.02
CA THR A 228 -9.46 6.18 17.97
C THR A 228 -8.74 5.84 16.66
N LEU A 229 -9.03 4.67 16.11
CA LEU A 229 -8.47 4.19 14.83
C LEU A 229 -9.21 4.84 13.65
N PRO A 230 -8.57 5.04 12.48
CA PRO A 230 -9.18 5.75 11.36
C PRO A 230 -10.54 5.17 10.90
N TRP A 231 -10.66 3.85 10.88
CA TRP A 231 -11.91 3.20 10.45
C TRP A 231 -13.05 3.32 11.47
N GLN A 232 -12.76 3.68 12.73
CA GLN A 232 -13.78 3.87 13.76
C GLN A 232 -14.52 5.21 13.61
N THR A 233 -14.01 6.14 12.81
CA THR A 233 -14.64 7.46 12.60
C THR A 233 -15.57 7.50 11.39
N LEU A 234 -15.80 6.36 10.71
CA LEU A 234 -16.49 6.31 9.43
C LEU A 234 -18.01 6.14 9.52
N ALA A 235 -18.57 5.99 10.73
CA ALA A 235 -20.00 5.71 10.91
C ALA A 235 -20.93 6.78 10.29
N SER A 236 -20.42 8.02 10.15
CA SER A 236 -21.15 9.17 9.61
C SER A 236 -20.82 9.46 8.14
N TYR A 237 -20.11 8.56 7.46
CA TYR A 237 -19.74 8.70 6.06
C TYR A 237 -20.79 8.04 5.17
N THR A 238 -21.04 8.63 4.01
CA THR A 238 -21.91 8.04 2.99
C THR A 238 -21.22 6.80 2.42
N ARG A 239 -21.96 5.70 2.26
CA ARG A 239 -21.47 4.47 1.62
C ARG A 239 -21.94 4.43 0.17
N LYS A 240 -21.00 4.10 -0.72
CA LYS A 240 -21.21 3.92 -2.16
C LYS A 240 -20.52 2.64 -2.61
N GLU A 241 -20.91 2.14 -3.76
CA GLU A 241 -20.24 1.03 -4.43
C GLU A 241 -19.38 1.56 -5.59
N TYR A 242 -18.37 0.79 -5.98
CA TYR A 242 -17.53 1.10 -7.15
C TYR A 242 -18.36 1.42 -8.41
N ALA A 243 -19.46 0.69 -8.62
CA ALA A 243 -20.36 0.88 -9.76
C ALA A 243 -20.97 2.28 -9.85
N ASP A 244 -21.14 2.98 -8.72
CA ASP A 244 -21.71 4.35 -8.67
C ASP A 244 -20.79 5.40 -9.34
N TYR A 245 -19.59 5.01 -9.78
CA TYR A 245 -18.59 5.87 -10.42
C TYR A 245 -18.26 5.45 -11.87
N LEU A 246 -19.02 4.51 -12.43
CA LEU A 246 -18.84 4.04 -13.80
C LEU A 246 -19.77 4.72 -14.82
N ASP A 247 -20.73 5.51 -14.34
CA ASP A 247 -21.78 6.18 -15.14
C ASP A 247 -21.43 7.60 -15.61
#